data_AF-A0A7W1TVI6-F1
#
_entry.id   AF-A0A7W1TVI6-F1
#
_cell.length_a   1.000
_cell.length_b   1.000
_cell.length_c   1.000
_cell.angle_alpha   90.00
_cell.angle_beta   90.00
_cell.angle_gamma   90.00
#
_symmetry.space_group_name_H-M   'P 1'
#
loop_
_entity.id
_entity.type
_entity.pdbx_description
1 polymer ?
#
loop_
_entity_poly.entity_id
_entity_poly.type
_entity_poly.pdbx_seq_one_letter_code
_entity_poly.pdbx_strand_id
1 'polypeptide(L)'
;MVRVRAFRTIENAVRREGYSCVAGVDEVGRGCLAGPVVAGAVALDPRKYIPRIADSKTVTALERERLFARIVKAAVAWSVSVVEPEEIDRLN
;
A
#
# COMPACT_ATOMS: atom_id res chain seq x y z
N MET A 1 -15.31 2.85 22.27
CA MET A 1 -13.85 2.83 21.95
C MET A 1 -13.64 3.65 20.68
N VAL A 2 -13.05 4.84 20.76
CA VAL A 2 -12.89 5.74 19.61
C VAL A 2 -11.86 5.12 18.67
N ARG A 3 -12.31 4.65 17.50
CA ARG A 3 -11.43 4.21 16.42
C ARG A 3 -10.56 5.38 15.99
N VAL A 4 -9.26 5.30 16.26
CA VAL A 4 -8.28 6.26 15.76
C VAL A 4 -8.34 6.21 14.23
N ARG A 5 -8.78 7.29 13.59
CA ARG A 5 -8.75 7.44 12.13
C ARG A 5 -7.28 7.35 11.70
N ALA A 6 -6.96 6.47 10.76
CA ALA A 6 -5.67 6.50 10.08
C ALA A 6 -5.57 7.84 9.34
N PHE A 7 -5.02 8.86 10.01
CA PHE A 7 -4.90 10.17 9.41
C PHE A 7 -3.83 10.11 8.34
N ARG A 8 -4.16 10.64 7.17
CA ARG A 8 -3.24 10.98 6.08
C ARG A 8 -2.24 12.07 6.50
N THR A 9 -1.73 12.07 7.73
CA THR A 9 -0.99 13.22 8.29
C THR A 9 0.28 13.48 7.51
N ILE A 10 1.04 12.43 7.19
CA ILE A 10 2.26 12.52 6.37
C ILE A 10 1.89 12.90 4.92
N GLU A 11 0.94 12.20 4.30
CA GLU A 11 0.49 12.52 2.93
C GLU A 11 0.00 13.97 2.82
N ASN A 12 -0.77 14.46 3.79
CA ASN A 12 -1.28 15.82 3.83
C ASN A 12 -0.17 16.85 4.04
N ALA A 13 0.83 16.55 4.87
CA ALA A 13 1.99 17.42 5.06
C ALA A 13 2.76 17.56 3.75
N VAL A 14 3.08 16.45 3.09
CA VAL A 14 3.79 16.43 1.81
C VAL A 14 2.97 17.15 0.72
N ARG A 15 1.65 17.01 0.69
CA ARG A 15 0.80 17.79 -0.24
C ARG A 15 0.82 19.30 0.02
N ARG A 16 0.94 19.75 1.27
CA ARG A 16 1.08 21.19 1.60
C ARG A 16 2.40 21.77 1.14
N GLU A 17 3.44 20.96 1.05
CA GLU A 17 4.73 21.32 0.45
C GLU A 17 4.68 21.40 -1.10
N GLY A 18 3.52 21.16 -1.72
CA GLY A 18 3.31 21.33 -3.16
C GLY A 18 3.39 20.06 -4.00
N TYR A 19 3.64 18.89 -3.38
CA TYR A 19 3.65 17.62 -4.09
C TYR A 19 2.22 17.20 -4.48
N SER A 20 1.98 17.05 -5.78
CA SER A 20 0.65 16.73 -6.33
C SER A 20 0.35 15.23 -6.35
N CYS A 21 1.39 14.40 -6.49
CA CYS A 21 1.30 12.95 -6.50
C CYS A 21 2.10 12.37 -5.33
N VAL A 22 1.41 11.69 -4.41
CA VAL A 22 2.01 11.02 -3.26
C VAL A 22 1.61 9.55 -3.30
N ALA A 23 2.60 8.66 -3.34
CA ALA A 23 2.39 7.22 -3.30
C ALA A 23 2.76 6.66 -1.92
N GLY A 24 1.91 5.78 -1.40
CA GLY A 24 2.28 4.89 -0.30
C GLY A 24 2.96 3.65 -0.86
N VAL A 25 4.00 3.17 -0.17
CA VAL A 25 4.75 1.96 -0.54
C VAL A 25 4.79 1.03 0.67
N ASP A 26 4.61 -0.26 0.43
CA ASP A 26 4.71 -1.32 1.46
C ASP A 26 5.18 -2.62 0.82
N GLU A 27 5.87 -3.47 1.58
CA GLU A 27 6.38 -4.76 1.13
C GLU A 27 5.82 -5.95 1.91
N VAL A 28 5.84 -7.11 1.26
CA VAL A 28 5.55 -8.41 1.88
C VAL A 28 6.63 -9.42 1.47
N GLY A 29 6.86 -10.42 2.31
CA GLY A 29 7.82 -11.50 2.01
C GLY A 29 9.22 -11.33 2.61
N ARG A 30 9.58 -10.15 3.15
CA ARG A 30 10.93 -9.88 3.69
C ARG A 30 11.40 -10.84 4.79
N GLY A 31 10.49 -11.39 5.58
CA GLY A 31 10.79 -12.31 6.68
C GLY A 31 10.49 -13.78 6.38
N CYS A 32 10.08 -14.09 5.15
CA CYS A 32 9.76 -15.46 4.76
C CYS A 32 11.05 -16.24 4.47
N LEU A 33 11.06 -17.55 4.77
CA LEU A 33 12.20 -18.42 4.47
C LEU A 33 12.29 -18.82 3.00
N ALA A 34 11.21 -18.61 2.23
CA ALA A 34 11.12 -18.96 0.83
C ALA A 34 10.16 -18.01 0.12
N GLY A 35 10.36 -17.89 -1.20
CA GLY A 35 9.58 -17.02 -2.06
C GLY A 35 10.14 -15.60 -2.18
N PRO A 36 9.61 -14.81 -3.12
CA PRO A 36 10.13 -13.49 -3.41
C PRO A 36 9.72 -12.46 -2.36
N VAL A 37 10.39 -11.31 -2.39
CA VAL A 37 9.89 -10.08 -1.78
C VAL A 37 9.05 -9.32 -2.81
N VAL A 38 7.85 -8.92 -2.41
CA VAL A 38 6.92 -8.18 -3.28
C VAL A 38 6.68 -6.80 -2.67
N ALA A 39 6.90 -5.75 -3.47
CA ALA A 39 6.64 -4.37 -3.08
C ALA A 39 5.49 -3.79 -3.92
N GLY A 40 4.56 -3.11 -3.27
CA GLY A 40 3.46 -2.40 -3.92
C GLY A 40 3.57 -0.90 -3.72
N ALA A 41 3.29 -0.12 -4.76
CA ALA A 41 3.19 1.33 -4.68
C ALA A 41 1.81 1.80 -5.17
N VAL A 42 1.14 2.66 -4.40
CA VAL A 42 -0.21 3.16 -4.74
C VAL A 42 -0.30 4.66 -4.49
N ALA A 43 -0.61 5.42 -5.55
CA ALA A 43 -0.98 6.83 -5.47
C ALA A 43 -2.51 6.95 -5.53
N LEU A 44 -3.14 7.37 -4.43
CA LEU A 44 -4.59 7.55 -4.35
C LEU A 44 -5.01 8.98 -4.70
N ASP A 45 -6.16 9.11 -5.35
CA ASP A 45 -6.84 10.40 -5.49
C ASP A 45 -7.36 10.84 -4.10
N PRO A 46 -6.92 12.00 -3.57
CA PRO A 46 -7.33 12.45 -2.25
C PRO A 46 -8.84 12.70 -2.16
N ARG A 47 -9.51 12.96 -3.29
CA ARG A 47 -10.97 13.18 -3.39
C ARG A 47 -11.77 11.88 -3.35
N LYS A 48 -11.14 10.74 -3.64
CA LYS A 48 -11.79 9.42 -3.63
C LYS A 48 -11.55 8.73 -2.30
N TYR A 49 -12.52 8.86 -1.40
CA TYR A 49 -12.46 8.16 -0.12
C TYR A 49 -12.81 6.67 -0.30
N ILE A 50 -11.94 5.79 0.20
CA ILE A 50 -12.16 4.35 0.23
C ILE A 50 -12.41 3.94 1.68
N PRO A 51 -13.67 3.71 2.09
CA PRO A 51 -13.94 3.26 3.45
C PRO A 51 -13.30 1.91 3.73
N ARG A 52 -12.84 1.75 4.98
CA ARG A 52 -12.25 0.52 5.54
C ARG A 52 -10.88 0.14 4.99
N ILE A 53 -10.17 1.06 4.34
CA ILE A 53 -8.70 0.95 4.26
C ILE A 53 -8.16 1.09 5.69
N ALA A 54 -7.68 -0.02 6.22
CA ALA A 54 -7.03 -0.17 7.52
C ALA A 54 -5.86 -1.17 7.33
N ASP A 55 -5.08 -1.40 8.39
CA ASP A 55 -4.00 -2.40 8.35
C ASP A 55 -4.51 -3.72 7.77
N SER A 56 -3.83 -4.21 6.72
CA SER A 56 -4.17 -5.40 5.94
C SER A 56 -4.26 -6.67 6.81
N LYS A 57 -3.64 -6.64 8.01
CA LYS A 57 -3.67 -7.71 9.01
C LYS A 57 -5.00 -7.82 9.76
N THR A 58 -5.87 -6.82 9.67
CA THR A 58 -7.18 -6.79 10.33
C THR A 58 -8.35 -7.15 9.42
N VAL A 59 -8.09 -7.45 8.15
CA VAL A 59 -9.09 -7.76 7.12
C VAL A 59 -9.01 -9.21 6.68
N THR A 60 -10.17 -9.82 6.43
CA THR A 60 -10.27 -11.20 5.93
C THR A 60 -9.75 -11.29 4.49
N ALA A 61 -9.40 -12.49 4.02
CA ALA A 61 -8.97 -12.70 2.64
C ALA A 61 -10.00 -12.16 1.63
N LEU A 62 -11.30 -12.47 1.85
CA LEU A 62 -12.38 -11.97 1.00
C LEU A 62 -12.49 -10.43 1.01
N GLU A 63 -12.29 -9.79 2.16
CA GLU A 63 -12.32 -8.32 2.23
C GLU A 63 -11.09 -7.70 1.56
N ARG A 64 -9.92 -8.36 1.59
CA ARG A 64 -8.73 -7.91 0.85
C ARG A 64 -8.96 -7.88 -0.65
N GLU A 65 -9.55 -8.92 -1.23
CA GLU A 65 -9.90 -8.94 -2.66
C GLU A 65 -10.85 -7.80 -3.03
N ARG A 66 -11.86 -7.56 -2.20
CA ARG A 66 -12.80 -6.44 -2.39
C ARG A 66 -12.11 -5.09 -2.27
N LEU A 67 -11.20 -4.93 -1.31
CA LEU A 67 -10.42 -3.70 -1.13
C LEU A 67 -9.46 -3.48 -2.29
N PHE A 68 -8.78 -4.52 -2.77
CA PHE A 68 -7.90 -4.46 -3.93
C PHE A 68 -8.62 -3.88 -5.15
N ALA A 69 -9.77 -4.45 -5.52
CA ALA A 69 -10.57 -3.95 -6.64
C ALA A 69 -10.97 -2.47 -6.47
N ARG A 70 -11.31 -2.06 -5.24
CA ARG A 70 -11.67 -0.66 -4.93
C ARG A 70 -10.47 0.28 -4.99
N ILE A 71 -9.32 -0.16 -4.49
CA ILE A 71 -8.06 0.58 -4.50
C ILE A 71 -7.60 0.81 -5.93
N VAL A 72 -7.47 -0.26 -6.72
CA VAL A 72 -7.04 -0.20 -8.13
C VAL A 72 -7.94 0.73 -8.95
N LYS A 73 -9.26 0.64 -8.76
CA LYS A 73 -10.23 1.50 -9.46
C LYS A 73 -10.12 2.98 -9.06
N ALA A 74 -9.76 3.26 -7.81
CA ALA A 74 -9.70 4.63 -7.28
C ALA A 74 -8.31 5.26 -7.35
N ALA A 75 -7.26 4.44 -7.52
CA ALA A 75 -5.88 4.90 -7.66
C ALA A 75 -5.71 5.76 -8.91
N VAL A 76 -4.87 6.79 -8.78
CA VAL A 76 -4.36 7.55 -9.92
C VAL A 76 -3.33 6.70 -10.67
N ALA A 77 -2.47 6.03 -9.91
CA ALA A 77 -1.49 5.07 -10.42
C ALA A 77 -1.19 4.05 -9.33
N TRP A 78 -0.81 2.84 -9.75
CA TRP A 78 -0.30 1.80 -8.87
C TRP A 78 0.64 0.88 -9.65
N SER A 79 1.53 0.19 -8.93
CA SER A 79 2.41 -0.82 -9.49
C SER A 79 2.77 -1.85 -8.43
N VAL A 80 3.16 -3.04 -8.89
CA VAL A 80 3.70 -4.11 -8.06
C VAL A 80 5.01 -4.57 -8.69
N SER A 81 6.03 -4.75 -7.86
CA SER A 81 7.33 -5.28 -8.26
C SER A 81 7.68 -6.50 -7.41
N VAL A 82 8.35 -7.46 -8.02
CA VAL A 82 8.72 -8.74 -7.42
C VAL A 82 10.22 -8.88 -7.54
N VAL A 83 10.88 -9.21 -6.44
CA VAL A 83 12.31 -9.51 -6.37
C VAL A 83 12.46 -10.97 -5.95
N GLU A 84 13.01 -11.77 -6.87
CA GLU A 84 13.20 -13.20 -6.66
C GLU A 84 14.35 -13.48 -5.67
N PRO A 85 14.33 -14.63 -4.96
CA PRO A 85 15.37 -15.00 -4.01
C PRO A 85 16.79 -14.89 -4.55
N GLU A 86 17.04 -15.25 -5.81
CA GLU A 86 18.36 -15.19 -6.41
C GLU A 86 18.92 -13.76 -6.52
N GLU A 87 18.04 -12.76 -6.64
CA GLU A 87 18.42 -11.36 -6.63
C GLU A 87 18.63 -10.85 -5.19
N ILE A 88 17.83 -11.35 -4.23
CA ILE A 88 18.01 -11.05 -2.80
C ILE A 88 19.38 -11.54 -2.33
N ASP A 89 19.70 -12.80 -2.62
CA ASP A 89 20.98 -13.45 -2.26
C ASP A 89 22.19 -12.83 -2.97
N ARG A 90 21.98 -12.17 -4.12
CA ARG A 90 23.04 -11.45 -4.83
C ARG A 90 23.35 -10.10 -4.18
N LEU A 91 22.33 -9.42 -3.67
CA LEU A 91 22.45 -8.06 -3.14
C LEU A 91 22.85 -8.02 -1.67
N ASN A 92 22.50 -9.06 -0.88
CA ASN A 92 22.80 -9.17 0.56
C ASN A 92 23.18 -10.60 0.93
#